data_AF-A0ABD2ZGV6-F1
#
_entry.id   AF-A0ABD2ZGV6-F1
#
_cell.length_a   1.000
_cell.length_b   1.000
_cell.length_c   1.000
_cell.angle_alpha   90.00
_cell.angle_beta   90.00
_cell.angle_gamma   90.00
#
_symmetry.space_group_name_H-M   'P 1'
#
loop_
_entity.id
_entity.type
_entity.pdbx_description
1 polymer ?
#
loop_
_entity_poly.entity_id
_entity_poly.type
_entity_poly.pdbx_seq_one_letter_code
_entity_poly.pdbx_strand_id
1 'polypeptide(L)'
;MDSVSIGETEGGKIGHRIYLPASFIGGPRDMKHRYIDAMALVQKYGKPDLFLTMTCNTMWKEIQENLKYKEQAQDRPDLVSRVFRAKLKMLKSEITKKQIFGPVIACVYVIEFQK
;
A
#
# COMPACT_ATOMS: atom_id res chain seq x y z
N MET A 1 -2.73 -16.69 -29.37
CA MET A 1 -2.79 -17.94 -30.14
C MET A 1 -1.35 -18.41 -30.25
N ASP A 2 -1.07 -19.57 -29.66
CA ASP A 2 0.13 -20.43 -29.76
C ASP A 2 0.16 -21.24 -28.45
N SER A 3 0.11 -22.57 -28.37
CA SER A 3 -0.16 -23.64 -29.33
C SER A 3 -0.72 -24.83 -28.54
N VAL A 4 -1.77 -25.45 -29.05
CA VAL A 4 -2.27 -26.76 -28.63
C VAL A 4 -1.41 -27.81 -29.30
N SER A 5 -0.64 -28.60 -28.52
CA SER A 5 -0.12 -29.90 -28.98
C SER A 5 0.63 -30.67 -27.88
N ILE A 6 -0.02 -30.94 -26.74
CA ILE A 6 0.23 -32.15 -25.94
C ILE A 6 -1.14 -32.58 -25.42
N GLY A 7 -1.64 -33.71 -25.91
CA GLY A 7 -2.89 -34.30 -25.42
C GLY A 7 -2.72 -34.72 -23.96
N GLU A 8 -3.13 -33.87 -23.03
CA GLU A 8 -3.32 -34.27 -21.64
C GLU A 8 -4.63 -35.04 -21.52
N THR A 9 -4.54 -36.36 -21.34
CA THR A 9 -5.66 -37.29 -21.10
C THR A 9 -6.14 -37.31 -19.64
N GLU A 10 -5.83 -36.29 -18.85
CA GLU A 10 -6.33 -36.13 -17.47
C GLU A 10 -7.13 -34.82 -17.34
N GLY A 11 -8.46 -34.93 -17.29
CA GLY A 11 -9.38 -33.80 -17.10
C GLY A 11 -9.23 -33.06 -15.75
N GLY A 12 -8.31 -33.50 -14.86
CA GLY A 12 -8.05 -32.90 -13.55
C GLY A 12 -7.09 -31.71 -13.56
N LYS A 13 -6.38 -31.46 -14.67
CA LYS A 13 -5.38 -30.37 -14.78
C LYS A 13 -5.91 -29.09 -15.42
N ILE A 14 -7.19 -29.07 -15.82
CA ILE A 14 -7.84 -27.88 -16.38
C ILE A 14 -8.45 -27.05 -15.24
N GLY A 15 -7.83 -25.90 -14.95
CA GLY A 15 -8.50 -24.78 -14.27
C GLY A 15 -8.79 -24.97 -12.77
N HIS A 16 -7.77 -25.22 -11.95
CA HIS A 16 -7.95 -25.09 -10.50
C HIS A 16 -8.26 -23.63 -10.13
N ARG A 17 -9.43 -23.40 -9.50
CA ARG A 17 -9.82 -22.08 -9.00
C ARG A 17 -8.97 -21.73 -7.77
N ILE A 18 -7.90 -20.98 -7.97
CA ILE A 18 -7.05 -20.48 -6.89
C ILE A 18 -7.71 -19.26 -6.26
N TYR A 19 -8.06 -19.35 -4.99
CA TYR A 19 -8.52 -18.20 -4.21
C TYR A 19 -7.33 -17.54 -3.52
N LEU A 20 -7.05 -16.28 -3.87
CA LEU A 20 -6.04 -15.51 -3.14
C LEU A 20 -6.51 -15.25 -1.70
N PRO A 21 -5.65 -15.50 -0.69
CA PRO A 21 -5.96 -15.23 0.70
C PRO A 21 -6.04 -13.72 0.98
N ALA A 22 -6.61 -13.35 2.13
CA ALA A 22 -6.65 -11.94 2.57
C ALA A 22 -5.25 -11.36 2.87
N SER A 23 -4.22 -12.21 3.02
CA SER A 23 -2.83 -11.77 3.15
C SER A 23 -2.23 -11.24 1.84
N PHE A 24 -2.91 -11.44 0.69
CA PHE A 24 -2.51 -10.84 -0.57
C PHE A 24 -2.88 -9.35 -0.60
N ILE A 25 -1.89 -8.50 -0.31
CA ILE A 25 -2.04 -7.05 -0.22
C ILE A 25 -2.57 -6.46 -1.54
N GLY A 26 -3.58 -5.60 -1.45
CA GLY A 26 -4.22 -4.96 -2.61
C GLY A 26 -5.26 -5.82 -3.33
N GLY A 27 -5.46 -7.07 -2.89
CA GLY A 27 -6.53 -7.92 -3.40
C GLY A 27 -7.91 -7.54 -2.84
N PRO A 28 -9.01 -7.99 -3.49
CA PRO A 28 -10.37 -7.68 -3.02
C PRO A 28 -10.64 -8.08 -1.57
N ARG A 29 -10.04 -9.19 -1.10
CA ARG A 29 -10.19 -9.68 0.27
C ARG A 29 -9.41 -8.84 1.29
N ASP A 30 -8.18 -8.43 0.98
CA ASP A 30 -7.39 -7.51 1.82
C ASP A 30 -8.10 -6.16 1.95
N MET A 31 -8.56 -5.59 0.84
CA MET A 31 -9.30 -4.32 0.83
C MET A 31 -10.58 -4.41 1.66
N LYS A 32 -11.36 -5.50 1.52
CA LYS A 32 -12.55 -5.73 2.35
C LYS A 32 -12.21 -5.85 3.84
N HIS A 33 -11.13 -6.55 4.19
CA HIS A 33 -10.70 -6.71 5.57
C HIS A 33 -10.33 -5.36 6.20
N ARG A 34 -9.50 -4.56 5.52
CA ARG A 34 -9.12 -3.21 5.98
C ARG A 34 -10.30 -2.28 6.17
N TYR A 35 -11.29 -2.36 5.26
CA TYR A 35 -12.52 -1.59 5.38
C TYR A 35 -13.30 -1.98 6.64
N ILE A 36 -13.46 -3.28 6.90
CA ILE A 36 -14.16 -3.77 8.10
C ILE A 36 -13.44 -3.32 9.37
N ASP A 37 -12.10 -3.41 9.40
CA ASP A 37 -11.29 -2.96 10.55
C ASP A 37 -11.47 -1.45 10.81
N ALA A 38 -11.44 -0.63 9.75
CA ALA A 38 -11.68 0.80 9.85
C ALA A 38 -13.10 1.10 10.37
N MET A 39 -14.11 0.39 9.87
CA MET A 39 -15.49 0.54 10.34
C MET A 39 -15.67 0.11 11.80
N ALA A 40 -14.95 -0.92 12.27
CA ALA A 40 -14.96 -1.32 13.67
C ALA A 40 -14.39 -0.21 14.58
N LEU A 41 -13.35 0.50 14.14
CA LEU A 41 -12.83 1.68 14.85
C LEU A 41 -13.87 2.80 14.89
N VAL A 42 -14.53 3.10 13.77
CA VAL A 42 -15.57 4.14 13.71
C VAL A 42 -16.77 3.79 14.58
N GLN A 43 -17.19 2.53 14.61
CA GLN A 43 -18.28 2.06 15.47
C GLN A 43 -17.92 2.20 16.96
N LYS A 44 -16.65 1.96 17.33
CA LYS A 44 -16.19 2.01 18.72
C LYS A 44 -15.89 3.43 19.22
N TYR A 45 -15.27 4.26 18.38
CA TYR A 45 -14.72 5.56 18.78
C TYR A 45 -15.44 6.76 18.13
N GLY A 46 -16.38 6.51 17.22
CA GLY A 46 -17.08 7.55 16.47
C GLY A 46 -16.36 7.96 15.18
N LYS A 47 -16.84 9.04 14.57
CA LYS A 47 -16.28 9.57 13.31
C LYS A 47 -14.81 9.98 13.49
N PRO A 48 -13.97 9.90 12.45
CA PRO A 48 -12.62 10.42 12.50
C PRO A 48 -12.61 11.95 12.64
N ASP A 49 -11.64 12.46 13.39
CA ASP A 49 -11.40 13.91 13.51
C ASP A 49 -10.46 14.45 12.42
N LEU A 50 -9.54 13.61 11.94
CA LEU A 50 -8.56 13.96 10.92
C LEU A 50 -8.60 12.97 9.76
N PHE A 51 -8.54 13.51 8.54
CA PHE A 51 -8.34 12.75 7.30
C PHE A 51 -7.15 13.36 6.55
N LEU A 52 -6.05 12.61 6.45
CA LEU A 52 -4.78 13.11 5.92
C LEU A 52 -4.36 12.27 4.71
N THR A 53 -3.92 12.95 3.65
CA THR A 53 -3.33 12.32 2.46
C THR A 53 -1.90 12.80 2.31
N MET A 54 -0.95 11.88 2.17
CA MET A 54 0.44 12.18 1.85
C MET A 54 0.78 11.60 0.49
N THR A 55 1.13 12.46 -0.46
CA THR A 55 1.54 12.06 -1.81
C THR A 55 3.06 12.09 -1.93
N CYS A 56 3.64 11.10 -2.60
CA CYS A 56 5.07 11.11 -2.88
C CYS A 56 5.42 12.20 -3.89
N ASN A 57 6.44 13.00 -3.59
CA ASN A 57 6.98 13.98 -4.54
C ASN A 57 8.33 13.51 -5.05
N THR A 58 8.44 13.27 -6.36
CA THR A 58 9.68 12.83 -7.01
C THR A 58 10.78 13.89 -6.94
N MET A 59 10.45 15.16 -6.75
CA MET A 59 11.39 16.28 -6.61
C MET A 59 12.00 16.40 -5.21
N TRP A 60 11.69 15.48 -4.28
CA TRP A 60 12.37 15.45 -3.00
C TRP A 60 13.87 15.27 -3.16
N LYS A 61 14.63 16.07 -2.40
CA LYS A 61 16.09 16.10 -2.44
C LYS A 61 16.70 14.72 -2.23
N GLU A 62 16.15 13.93 -1.31
CA GLU A 62 16.62 12.57 -1.03
C GLU A 62 16.46 11.61 -2.22
N ILE A 63 15.50 11.85 -3.12
CA ILE A 63 15.35 11.11 -4.36
C ILE A 63 16.37 11.64 -5.37
N GLN A 64 16.34 12.94 -5.64
CA GLN A 64 17.16 13.58 -6.68
C GLN A 64 18.66 13.36 -6.49
N GLU A 65 19.17 13.42 -5.25
CA GLU A 65 20.59 13.20 -4.95
C GLU A 65 21.04 11.74 -5.09
N ASN A 66 20.09 10.79 -5.11
CA ASN A 66 20.37 9.35 -5.20
C ASN A 66 20.01 8.76 -6.58
N LEU A 67 19.60 9.60 -7.53
CA LEU A 67 19.46 9.22 -8.94
C LEU A 67 20.81 9.25 -9.64
N LYS A 68 21.06 8.26 -10.49
CA LYS A 68 22.24 8.22 -11.36
C LYS A 68 22.08 9.18 -12.54
N TYR A 69 23.17 9.42 -13.25
CA TYR A 69 23.16 10.27 -14.44
C TYR A 69 22.10 9.78 -15.46
N LYS A 70 21.18 10.68 -15.83
CA LYS A 70 20.01 10.44 -16.72
C LYS A 70 18.93 9.49 -16.19
N GLU A 71 19.04 9.01 -14.96
CA GLU A 71 18.00 8.19 -14.32
C GLU A 71 16.83 9.09 -13.88
N GLN A 72 15.60 8.65 -14.13
CA GLN A 72 14.40 9.32 -13.64
C GLN A 72 13.86 8.60 -12.40
N ALA A 73 13.03 9.31 -11.61
CA ALA A 73 12.43 8.72 -10.42
C ALA A 73 11.56 7.50 -10.75
N GLN A 74 10.92 7.44 -11.93
CA GLN A 74 10.16 6.27 -12.36
C GLN A 74 11.04 5.03 -12.58
N ASP A 75 12.31 5.22 -12.93
CA ASP A 75 13.27 4.13 -13.16
C ASP A 75 13.73 3.49 -11.83
N ARG A 76 13.49 4.16 -10.70
CA ARG A 76 13.90 3.74 -9.35
C ARG A 76 12.74 3.70 -8.35
N PRO A 77 11.74 2.85 -8.58
CA PRO A 77 10.59 2.73 -7.68
C PRO A 77 10.99 2.29 -6.26
N ASP A 78 12.10 1.56 -6.11
CA ASP A 78 12.68 1.19 -4.82
C ASP A 78 13.12 2.42 -4.01
N LEU A 79 13.81 3.36 -4.65
CA LEU A 79 14.30 4.60 -4.04
C LEU A 79 13.12 5.47 -3.62
N VAL A 80 12.18 5.70 -4.55
CA VAL A 80 10.97 6.50 -4.30
C VAL A 80 10.18 5.92 -3.12
N SER A 81 9.93 4.59 -3.14
CA SER A 81 9.20 3.90 -2.07
C SER A 81 9.91 3.99 -0.72
N ARG A 82 11.25 3.90 -0.70
CA ARG A 82 12.04 4.02 0.53
C ARG A 82 11.96 5.42 1.12
N VAL A 83 12.11 6.46 0.30
CA VAL A 83 12.03 7.85 0.75
C VAL A 83 10.62 8.17 1.24
N PHE A 84 9.58 7.78 0.49
CA PHE A 84 8.19 7.91 0.92
C PHE A 84 7.95 7.23 2.27
N ARG A 85 8.40 5.97 2.42
CA ARG A 85 8.24 5.23 3.68
C ARG A 85 8.95 5.91 4.85
N ALA A 86 10.12 6.50 4.63
CA ALA A 86 10.82 7.25 5.66
C ALA A 86 10.02 8.48 6.10
N LYS A 87 9.54 9.29 5.16
CA LYS A 87 8.72 10.47 5.46
C LYS A 87 7.38 10.11 6.09
N LEU A 88 6.73 9.03 5.66
CA LEU A 88 5.51 8.50 6.28
C LEU A 88 5.74 8.12 7.75
N LYS A 89 6.86 7.45 8.05
CA LYS A 89 7.22 7.10 9.44
C LYS A 89 7.44 8.34 10.29
N MET A 90 8.07 9.38 9.74
CA MET A 90 8.24 10.67 10.42
C MET A 90 6.87 11.28 10.72
N LEU A 91 6.01 11.44 9.71
CA LEU A 91 4.67 12.01 9.88
C LEU A 91 3.85 11.25 10.95
N LYS A 92 3.86 9.91 10.90
CA LYS A 92 3.19 9.08 11.89
C LYS A 92 3.74 9.32 13.30
N SER A 93 5.06 9.48 13.44
CA SER A 93 5.70 9.78 14.72
C SER A 93 5.29 11.16 15.26
N GLU A 94 5.22 12.19 14.41
CA GLU A 94 4.74 13.51 14.81
C GLU A 94 3.30 13.45 15.34
N ILE A 95 2.42 12.75 14.61
CA ILE A 95 1.00 12.65 14.97
C ILE A 95 0.80 11.82 16.24
N THR A 96 1.41 10.64 16.32
CA THR A 96 1.11 9.66 17.40
C THR A 96 1.97 9.81 18.64
N LYS A 97 3.26 10.14 18.48
CA LYS A 97 4.21 10.24 19.60
C LYS A 97 4.36 11.67 20.09
N LYS A 98 4.54 12.62 19.18
CA LYS A 98 4.64 14.04 19.55
C LYS A 98 3.27 14.69 19.75
N GLN A 99 2.19 14.02 19.34
CA GLN A 99 0.81 14.44 19.58
C GLN A 99 0.56 15.88 19.10
N ILE A 100 1.07 16.23 17.92
CA ILE A 100 0.95 17.60 17.37
C ILE A 100 -0.51 18.06 17.16
N PHE A 101 -1.45 17.11 17.10
CA PHE A 101 -2.90 17.35 17.03
C PHE A 101 -3.64 16.86 18.29
N GLY A 102 -2.92 16.63 19.38
CA GLY A 102 -3.43 16.01 20.60
C GLY A 102 -3.31 14.48 20.63
N PRO A 103 -3.81 13.85 21.71
CA PRO A 103 -3.71 12.40 21.91
C PRO A 103 -4.47 11.60 20.84
N VAL A 104 -3.83 10.54 20.33
CA VAL A 104 -4.43 9.65 19.32
C VAL A 104 -5.04 8.43 19.98
N ILE A 105 -6.37 8.29 19.92
CA ILE A 105 -7.10 7.15 20.49
C ILE A 105 -7.11 5.96 19.52
N ALA A 106 -7.30 6.21 18.22
CA ALA A 106 -7.27 5.21 17.19
C ALA A 106 -6.72 5.80 15.88
N CYS A 107 -6.03 4.97 15.09
CA CYS A 107 -5.50 5.38 13.79
C CYS A 107 -5.51 4.18 12.85
N VAL A 108 -6.06 4.38 11.65
CA VAL A 108 -5.97 3.47 10.52
C VAL A 108 -5.36 4.24 9.35
N TYR A 109 -4.54 3.57 8.54
CA TYR A 109 -3.98 4.16 7.34
C TYR A 109 -3.77 3.08 6.28
N VAL A 110 -3.78 3.51 5.03
CA VAL A 110 -3.46 2.68 3.87
C VAL A 110 -2.36 3.34 3.06
N ILE A 111 -1.59 2.53 2.35
CA ILE A 111 -0.60 3.00 1.39
C ILE A 111 -1.04 2.43 0.04
N GLU A 112 -1.17 3.31 -0.94
CA GLU A 112 -1.49 2.95 -2.32
C GLU A 112 -0.31 3.30 -3.21
N PHE A 113 0.06 2.34 -4.07
CA PHE A 113 1.04 2.56 -5.11
C PHE A 113 0.31 2.94 -6.39
N GLN A 114 0.70 4.06 -6.98
CA GLN A 114 0.23 4.43 -8.32
C GLN A 114 0.79 3.43 -9.32
N LYS A 115 -0.07 2.96 -10.23
CA LYS A 115 0.27 2.01 -11.30
C LYS A 115 0.74 2.74 -12.55
#